data_AF-A0A2P2DIU5-F1
#
_entry.id   AF-A0A2P2DIU5-F1
#
_cell.length_a   1.000
_cell.length_b   1.000
_cell.length_c   1.000
_cell.angle_alpha   90.00
_cell.angle_beta   90.00
_cell.angle_gamma   90.00
#
_symmetry.space_group_name_H-M   'P 1'
#
loop_
_entity.id
_entity.type
_entity.pdbx_description
1 polymer ?
#
loop_
_entity_poly.entity_id
_entity_poly.type
_entity_poly.pdbx_seq_one_letter_code
_entity_poly.pdbx_strand_id
1 'polypeptide(L)'
;MKAKSITIKFSIILLLFTTCKEKSITPFAISPSKLLYVKISTKSGLNLRKDPSDTSQKIKILKDGDIGVFLGYKGDLTEVSGIKGFWYNVEFNNSKGYIFSPYVILSYNKEILKDLDYGDSNFGTIIPLLRLVPSYKINQDLKYNDIWFENKPIERSINPIYKKIDLFETFQIEVFKEIEEDYSYYNVLFKNPDGNLKFTSNHTNLEPIKFSTKFPLLIGGITQCHNCDATTLYELYILKNNKILIIPHWSESENEECLYSDDIITETELRVSNSFNELHIKDTRFECIEIDEPNCEAYETCKNNPPIYFEKVHKKSYYIKITNHHHDLIIDGEFSKGKNKELNFEKYFKDTIPLELTKFSI
;
A
#
# COMPACT_ATOMS: atom_id res chain seq x y z
N MET A 1 -48.54 -48.18 -60.84
CA MET A 1 -49.32 -48.63 -59.67
C MET A 1 -49.02 -47.70 -58.50
N LYS A 2 -50.06 -47.47 -57.69
CA LYS A 2 -50.23 -46.52 -56.59
C LYS A 2 -49.04 -46.35 -55.63
N ALA A 3 -48.79 -45.06 -55.31
CA ALA A 3 -48.55 -44.46 -53.99
C ALA A 3 -47.40 -44.97 -53.09
N LYS A 4 -46.55 -44.02 -52.66
CA LYS A 4 -46.50 -43.59 -51.25
C LYS A 4 -45.79 -42.23 -51.15
N SER A 5 -46.57 -41.19 -50.89
CA SER A 5 -46.06 -39.88 -50.45
C SER A 5 -45.69 -40.03 -48.97
N ILE A 6 -44.41 -39.83 -48.64
CA ILE A 6 -43.92 -39.77 -47.27
C ILE A 6 -43.82 -38.28 -46.91
N THR A 7 -44.76 -37.81 -46.08
CA THR A 7 -44.75 -36.45 -45.56
C THR A 7 -43.89 -36.43 -44.30
N ILE A 8 -42.64 -35.99 -44.42
CA ILE A 8 -41.77 -35.74 -43.25
C ILE A 8 -42.14 -34.36 -42.69
N LYS A 9 -42.84 -34.34 -41.56
CA LYS A 9 -43.05 -33.11 -40.78
C LYS A 9 -41.74 -32.75 -40.09
N PHE A 10 -41.01 -31.76 -40.62
CA PHE A 10 -39.94 -31.09 -39.89
C PHE A 10 -40.59 -30.14 -38.87
N SER A 11 -40.68 -30.58 -37.61
CA SER A 11 -40.91 -29.66 -36.48
C SER A 11 -39.64 -28.83 -36.31
N ILE A 12 -39.65 -27.60 -36.82
CA ILE A 12 -38.66 -26.59 -36.50
C ILE A 12 -38.90 -26.19 -35.05
N ILE A 13 -38.16 -26.81 -34.13
CA ILE A 13 -38.04 -26.33 -32.76
C ILE A 13 -37.22 -25.04 -32.84
N LEU A 14 -37.91 -23.91 -32.81
CA LEU A 14 -37.31 -22.58 -32.72
C LEU A 14 -36.73 -22.42 -31.31
N LEU A 15 -35.48 -22.88 -31.12
CA LEU A 15 -34.67 -22.56 -29.96
C LEU A 15 -34.41 -21.05 -29.99
N LEU A 16 -35.25 -20.30 -29.27
CA LEU A 16 -34.99 -18.92 -28.88
C LEU A 16 -33.76 -18.93 -27.97
N PHE A 17 -32.57 -18.89 -28.57
CA PHE A 17 -31.36 -18.49 -27.88
C PHE A 17 -31.52 -17.02 -27.54
N THR A 18 -32.07 -16.74 -26.36
CA THR A 18 -31.90 -15.46 -25.69
C THR A 18 -30.42 -15.31 -25.40
N THR A 19 -29.68 -14.72 -26.33
CA THR A 19 -28.31 -14.30 -26.09
C THR A 19 -28.38 -13.21 -25.03
N CYS A 20 -28.13 -13.59 -23.77
CA CYS A 20 -27.72 -12.63 -22.76
C CYS A 20 -26.49 -11.93 -23.33
N LYS A 21 -26.70 -10.68 -23.76
CA LYS A 21 -25.61 -9.79 -24.13
C LYS A 21 -24.87 -9.53 -22.82
N GLU A 22 -23.85 -10.34 -22.54
CA GLU A 22 -22.92 -10.03 -21.46
C GLU A 22 -22.48 -8.60 -21.68
N LYS A 23 -22.76 -7.76 -20.69
CA LYS A 23 -22.30 -6.39 -20.64
C LYS A 23 -20.78 -6.48 -20.61
N SER A 24 -20.15 -6.37 -21.77
CA SER A 24 -18.70 -6.34 -21.88
C SER A 24 -18.23 -5.17 -21.04
N ILE A 25 -17.69 -5.47 -19.86
CA ILE A 25 -16.93 -4.51 -19.06
C ILE A 25 -15.76 -4.18 -19.98
N THR A 26 -15.82 -3.02 -20.61
CA THR A 26 -14.77 -2.54 -21.51
C THR A 26 -13.47 -2.54 -20.70
N PRO A 27 -12.42 -3.24 -21.16
CA PRO A 27 -11.13 -3.20 -20.51
C PRO A 27 -10.66 -1.75 -20.52
N PHE A 28 -10.11 -1.29 -19.38
CA PHE A 28 -9.39 -0.04 -19.17
C PHE A 28 -8.95 0.61 -20.49
N ALA A 29 -9.80 1.46 -21.06
CA ALA A 29 -9.46 2.21 -22.26
C ALA A 29 -8.51 3.32 -21.81
N ILE A 30 -7.22 3.09 -22.00
CA ILE A 30 -6.18 4.09 -21.75
C ILE A 30 -6.45 5.28 -22.70
N SER A 31 -7.03 6.33 -22.13
CA SER A 31 -7.36 7.59 -22.79
C SER A 31 -6.10 8.48 -22.89
N PRO A 32 -5.94 9.30 -23.95
CA PRO A 32 -4.67 9.95 -24.29
C PRO A 32 -4.37 11.14 -23.36
N SER A 33 -3.09 11.25 -22.97
CA SER A 33 -2.54 12.15 -21.94
C SER A 33 -3.22 12.02 -20.56
N LYS A 34 -2.84 10.97 -19.82
CA LYS A 34 -3.32 10.77 -18.45
C LYS A 34 -2.82 11.94 -17.58
N LEU A 35 -3.74 12.84 -17.24
CA LEU A 35 -3.46 13.96 -16.34
C LEU A 35 -2.88 13.40 -15.04
N LEU A 36 -1.76 13.94 -14.57
CA LEU A 36 -1.19 13.56 -13.28
C LEU A 36 -1.68 14.56 -12.23
N TYR A 37 -2.24 14.03 -11.14
CA TYR A 37 -2.71 14.80 -10.01
C TYR A 37 -1.69 14.76 -8.88
N VAL A 38 -1.74 15.79 -8.05
CA VAL A 38 -0.88 15.94 -6.89
C VAL A 38 -1.74 16.28 -5.68
N LYS A 39 -1.58 15.52 -4.60
CA LYS A 39 -2.25 15.76 -3.32
C LYS A 39 -1.25 16.25 -2.28
N ILE A 40 -1.61 17.29 -1.54
CA ILE A 40 -0.85 17.76 -0.39
C ILE A 40 -1.06 16.79 0.78
N SER A 41 0.03 16.35 1.40
CA SER A 41 0.03 15.40 2.51
C SER A 41 0.87 15.95 3.66
N THR A 42 0.43 17.06 4.24
CA THR A 42 1.07 17.71 5.39
C THR A 42 0.09 18.57 6.17
N LYS A 43 -0.03 18.29 7.47
CA LYS A 43 -0.96 18.99 8.38
C LYS A 43 -0.72 20.49 8.48
N SER A 44 0.52 20.94 8.35
CA SER A 44 0.89 22.37 8.39
C SER A 44 0.58 23.12 7.09
N GLY A 45 0.15 22.41 6.05
CA GLY A 45 0.02 22.93 4.70
C GLY A 45 1.36 23.06 3.98
N LEU A 46 1.30 23.41 2.69
CA LEU A 46 2.47 23.53 1.82
C LEU A 46 2.46 24.86 1.08
N ASN A 47 3.57 25.58 1.12
CA ASN A 47 3.70 26.86 0.41
C ASN A 47 3.77 26.62 -1.11
N LEU A 48 2.81 27.17 -1.86
CA LEU A 48 2.92 27.36 -3.30
C LEU A 48 3.79 28.58 -3.57
N ARG A 49 4.86 28.43 -4.34
CA ARG A 49 5.86 29.49 -4.57
C ARG A 49 5.97 29.90 -6.02
N LYS A 50 6.44 31.12 -6.25
CA LYS A 50 6.64 31.67 -7.59
C LYS A 50 7.77 30.96 -8.36
N ASP A 51 8.84 30.61 -7.67
CA ASP A 51 10.03 29.94 -8.20
C ASP A 51 10.37 28.70 -7.35
N PRO A 52 11.13 27.72 -7.90
CA PRO A 52 11.47 26.46 -7.22
C PRO A 52 12.57 26.67 -6.15
N SER A 53 12.28 27.45 -5.12
CA SER A 53 13.18 27.75 -4.01
C SER A 53 12.40 28.03 -2.72
N ASP A 54 12.92 27.62 -1.57
CA ASP A 54 12.37 27.88 -0.24
C ASP A 54 12.46 29.35 0.19
N THR A 55 13.26 30.15 -0.51
CA THR A 55 13.36 31.61 -0.34
C THR A 55 12.47 32.40 -1.30
N SER A 56 11.91 31.76 -2.33
CA SER A 56 11.03 32.41 -3.30
C SER A 56 9.77 32.97 -2.64
N GLN A 57 9.21 34.04 -3.23
CA GLN A 57 7.89 34.57 -2.88
C GLN A 57 6.85 33.45 -2.80
N LYS A 58 6.11 33.45 -1.69
CA LYS A 58 4.95 32.59 -1.46
C LYS A 58 3.74 33.20 -2.19
N ILE A 59 3.09 32.41 -3.03
CA ILE A 59 1.84 32.76 -3.70
C ILE A 59 0.68 32.54 -2.73
N LYS A 60 0.60 31.33 -2.15
CA LYS A 60 -0.40 30.94 -1.15
C LYS A 60 0.06 29.71 -0.36
N ILE A 61 -0.69 29.37 0.68
CA ILE A 61 -0.54 28.11 1.41
C ILE A 61 -1.63 27.16 0.91
N LEU A 62 -1.24 25.97 0.49
CA LEU A 62 -2.11 24.85 0.16
C LEU A 62 -2.36 24.03 1.42
N LYS A 63 -3.59 23.59 1.64
CA LYS A 63 -3.97 22.82 2.84
C LYS A 63 -3.71 21.34 2.64
N ASP A 64 -3.61 20.60 3.74
CA ASP A 64 -3.62 19.14 3.71
C ASP A 64 -4.85 18.63 2.95
N GLY A 65 -4.66 17.62 2.11
CA GLY A 65 -5.72 17.07 1.26
C GLY A 65 -6.06 17.90 0.01
N ASP A 66 -5.52 19.11 -0.18
CA ASP A 66 -5.72 19.85 -1.44
C ASP A 66 -5.19 19.02 -2.63
N ILE A 67 -5.99 18.92 -3.68
CA ILE A 67 -5.62 18.20 -4.92
C ILE A 67 -5.51 19.18 -6.08
N GLY A 68 -4.36 19.18 -6.74
CA GLY A 68 -4.04 19.98 -7.91
C GLY A 68 -3.62 19.12 -9.10
N VAL A 69 -3.16 19.81 -10.15
CA VAL A 69 -2.61 19.20 -11.36
C VAL A 69 -1.10 19.32 -11.34
N PHE A 70 -0.41 18.21 -11.58
CA PHE A 70 1.03 18.18 -11.80
C PHE A 70 1.34 18.60 -13.23
N LEU A 71 2.19 19.61 -13.39
CA LEU A 71 2.59 20.16 -14.69
C LEU A 71 4.00 19.76 -15.11
N GLY A 72 4.86 19.36 -14.16
CA GLY A 72 6.22 18.91 -14.48
C GLY A 72 7.20 18.99 -13.32
N TYR A 73 8.34 18.34 -13.51
CA TYR A 73 9.51 18.43 -12.63
C TYR A 73 10.33 19.69 -12.96
N LYS A 74 10.98 20.28 -11.96
CA LYS A 74 11.88 21.41 -12.17
C LYS A 74 13.17 21.28 -11.37
N GLY A 75 14.29 21.37 -12.08
CA GLY A 75 15.63 21.36 -11.50
C GLY A 75 16.07 19.99 -11.00
N ASP A 76 17.20 19.98 -10.30
CA ASP A 76 17.77 18.78 -9.69
C ASP A 76 17.18 18.50 -8.30
N LEU A 77 17.61 17.40 -7.69
CA LEU A 77 17.31 17.10 -6.30
C LEU A 77 17.86 18.20 -5.39
N THR A 78 17.02 18.76 -4.53
CA THR A 78 17.36 19.84 -3.58
C THR A 78 17.06 19.43 -2.14
N GLU A 79 17.69 20.08 -1.18
CA GLU A 79 17.47 19.86 0.25
C GLU A 79 16.83 21.11 0.87
N VAL A 80 15.70 20.93 1.56
CA VAL A 80 14.98 21.98 2.27
C VAL A 80 14.72 21.49 3.69
N SER A 81 15.28 22.18 4.68
CA SER A 81 15.12 21.84 6.10
C SER A 81 15.48 20.37 6.43
N GLY A 82 16.58 19.86 5.85
CA GLY A 82 17.06 18.50 6.07
C GLY A 82 16.28 17.41 5.32
N ILE A 83 15.30 17.77 4.49
CA ILE A 83 14.53 16.83 3.67
C ILE A 83 14.91 17.05 2.21
N LYS A 84 15.27 15.98 1.50
CA LYS A 84 15.59 16.04 0.08
C LYS A 84 14.39 15.73 -0.80
N GLY A 85 14.27 16.46 -1.89
CA GLY A 85 13.21 16.29 -2.87
C GLY A 85 13.38 17.18 -4.10
N PHE A 86 12.40 17.13 -4.98
CA PHE A 86 12.35 17.91 -6.20
C PHE A 86 11.35 19.04 -6.06
N TRP A 87 11.44 20.04 -6.94
CA TRP A 87 10.39 21.03 -7.10
C TRP A 87 9.44 20.63 -8.21
N TYR A 88 8.14 20.68 -7.94
CA TYR A 88 7.09 20.37 -8.90
C TYR A 88 6.39 21.65 -9.33
N ASN A 89 6.30 21.85 -10.63
CA ASN A 89 5.38 22.82 -11.20
C ASN A 89 3.97 22.25 -11.14
N VAL A 90 3.05 23.00 -10.57
CA VAL A 90 1.69 22.54 -10.26
C VAL A 90 0.67 23.64 -10.49
N GLU A 91 -0.58 23.23 -10.66
CA GLU A 91 -1.73 24.12 -10.72
C GLU A 91 -2.79 23.75 -9.68
N PHE A 92 -3.14 24.72 -8.82
CA PHE A 92 -4.17 24.59 -7.80
C PHE A 92 -5.15 25.74 -7.91
N ASN A 93 -6.41 25.46 -8.26
CA ASN A 93 -7.48 26.46 -8.40
C ASN A 93 -7.02 27.69 -9.23
N ASN A 94 -6.53 27.45 -10.45
CA ASN A 94 -5.99 28.45 -11.39
C ASN A 94 -4.71 29.18 -10.92
N SER A 95 -4.13 28.82 -9.78
CA SER A 95 -2.82 29.33 -9.34
C SER A 95 -1.72 28.35 -9.76
N LYS A 96 -0.82 28.80 -10.63
CA LYS A 96 0.38 28.06 -11.03
C LYS A 96 1.58 28.46 -10.20
N GLY A 97 2.43 27.50 -9.86
CA GLY A 97 3.65 27.74 -9.10
C GLY A 97 4.37 26.44 -8.77
N TYR A 98 5.29 26.52 -7.81
CA TYR A 98 6.15 25.42 -7.42
C TYR A 98 5.89 24.98 -5.99
N ILE A 99 5.90 23.66 -5.78
CA ILE A 99 5.82 23.03 -4.47
C ILE A 99 6.94 21.99 -4.31
N PHE A 100 7.29 21.67 -3.06
CA PHE A 100 8.36 20.73 -2.75
C PHE A 100 7.81 19.30 -2.62
N SER A 101 8.39 18.38 -3.39
CA SER A 101 7.87 17.01 -3.62
C SER A 101 7.73 16.09 -2.42
N PRO A 102 8.53 16.21 -1.34
CA PRO A 102 8.40 15.28 -0.21
C PRO A 102 6.99 15.33 0.38
N TYR A 103 6.36 16.50 0.41
CA TYR A 103 5.06 16.73 1.04
C TYR A 103 3.85 16.35 0.17
N VAL A 104 4.05 15.55 -0.89
CA VAL A 104 2.96 15.23 -1.82
C VAL A 104 2.90 13.77 -2.24
N ILE A 105 1.69 13.38 -2.66
CA ILE A 105 1.38 12.11 -3.28
C ILE A 105 0.94 12.38 -4.72
N LEU A 106 1.48 11.62 -5.68
CA LEU A 106 1.11 11.72 -7.09
C LEU A 106 0.18 10.58 -7.47
N SER A 107 -0.83 10.87 -8.29
CA SER A 107 -1.70 9.84 -8.86
C SER A 107 -2.27 10.24 -10.18
N TYR A 108 -2.45 9.26 -11.07
CA TYR A 108 -3.22 9.47 -12.29
C TYR A 108 -4.74 9.36 -12.06
N ASN A 109 -5.18 8.93 -10.89
CA ASN A 109 -6.57 8.81 -10.50
C ASN A 109 -6.89 9.81 -9.37
N LYS A 110 -7.60 10.89 -9.72
CA LYS A 110 -7.99 11.92 -8.76
C LYS A 110 -8.85 11.37 -7.62
N GLU A 111 -9.73 10.42 -7.91
CA GLU A 111 -10.64 9.85 -6.91
C GLU A 111 -9.88 9.02 -5.88
N ILE A 112 -8.82 8.30 -6.28
CA ILE A 112 -7.90 7.65 -5.34
C ILE A 112 -7.35 8.63 -4.32
N LEU A 113 -6.87 9.79 -4.78
CA LEU A 113 -6.30 10.78 -3.88
C LEU A 113 -7.32 11.30 -2.86
N LYS A 114 -8.59 11.43 -3.24
CA LYS A 114 -9.66 11.83 -2.31
C LYS A 114 -9.95 10.74 -1.28
N ASP A 115 -10.00 9.48 -1.72
CA ASP A 115 -10.28 8.34 -0.84
C ASP A 115 -9.15 8.09 0.17
N LEU A 116 -7.91 8.52 -0.12
CA LEU A 116 -6.80 8.50 0.84
C LEU A 116 -7.03 9.36 2.10
N ASP A 117 -8.04 10.25 2.16
CA ASP A 117 -8.35 11.00 3.39
C ASP A 117 -9.40 10.31 4.28
N TYR A 118 -10.15 9.35 3.73
CA TYR A 118 -11.26 8.71 4.44
C TYR A 118 -10.79 7.48 5.19
N GLY A 119 -10.26 7.69 6.39
CA GLY A 119 -10.15 6.62 7.38
C GLY A 119 -11.54 6.03 7.62
N ASP A 120 -11.84 4.88 7.01
CA ASP A 120 -13.00 4.08 7.37
C ASP A 120 -12.71 3.51 8.76
N SER A 121 -13.10 4.27 9.78
CA SER A 121 -12.86 4.00 11.19
C SER A 121 -13.42 2.66 11.64
N ASN A 122 -14.34 2.07 10.86
CA ASN A 122 -15.01 0.84 11.22
C ASN A 122 -14.22 -0.42 10.81
N PHE A 123 -13.21 -0.30 9.94
CA PHE A 123 -12.46 -1.46 9.46
C PHE A 123 -10.93 -1.25 9.34
N GLY A 124 -10.36 -0.12 9.76
CA GLY A 124 -8.90 0.07 9.74
C GLY A 124 -8.34 0.10 8.30
N THR A 125 -8.65 1.16 7.56
CA THR A 125 -8.35 1.29 6.13
C THR A 125 -6.88 1.14 5.75
N ILE A 126 -6.68 0.57 4.56
CA ILE A 126 -5.46 0.57 3.75
C ILE A 126 -5.27 1.93 3.10
N ILE A 127 -5.16 2.98 3.90
CA ILE A 127 -4.75 4.27 3.36
C ILE A 127 -3.23 4.28 3.38
N PRO A 128 -2.57 4.35 2.22
CA PRO A 128 -1.18 4.72 2.16
C PRO A 128 -0.93 6.02 2.94
N LEU A 129 -0.20 5.92 4.03
CA LEU A 129 0.28 7.04 4.83
C LEU A 129 1.63 7.48 4.30
N LEU A 130 1.78 8.78 4.02
CA LEU A 130 3.07 9.34 3.65
C LEU A 130 3.82 9.76 4.90
N ARG A 131 5.01 9.18 5.11
CA ARG A 131 5.96 9.63 6.12
C ARG A 131 7.17 10.26 5.48
N LEU A 132 7.53 11.44 5.98
CA LEU A 132 8.72 12.17 5.57
C LEU A 132 9.85 11.81 6.49
N VAL A 133 11.01 11.56 5.90
CA VAL A 133 12.19 11.14 6.64
C VAL A 133 13.28 12.20 6.47
N PRO A 134 13.78 12.80 7.56
CA PRO A 134 14.90 13.72 7.48
C PRO A 134 16.14 12.94 7.03
N SER A 135 16.91 13.55 6.14
CA SER A 135 18.17 12.99 5.65
C SER A 135 19.35 13.59 6.42
N TYR A 136 20.24 12.72 6.89
CA TYR A 136 21.47 13.06 7.59
C TYR A 136 22.68 12.69 6.74
N LYS A 137 23.74 13.49 6.77
CA LYS A 137 24.99 13.15 6.05
C LYS A 137 25.71 12.00 6.74
N ILE A 138 26.38 11.11 6.00
CA ILE A 138 27.08 9.96 6.60
C ILE A 138 28.12 10.34 7.65
N ASN A 139 28.83 11.45 7.44
CA ASN A 139 29.85 11.97 8.37
C ASN A 139 29.26 12.60 9.64
N GLN A 140 27.93 12.67 9.75
CA GLN A 140 27.25 13.06 10.97
C GLN A 140 27.06 11.80 11.82
N ASP A 141 27.61 11.84 13.03
CA ASP A 141 27.32 10.82 14.04
C ASP A 141 25.86 10.95 14.45
N LEU A 142 25.09 9.88 14.23
CA LEU A 142 23.72 9.78 14.74
C LEU A 142 23.80 9.58 16.25
N LYS A 143 23.10 10.44 16.99
CA LYS A 143 22.93 10.28 18.43
C LYS A 143 21.88 9.21 18.70
N TYR A 144 21.87 8.67 19.91
CA TYR A 144 20.83 7.73 20.36
C TYR A 144 19.42 8.25 20.03
N ASN A 145 19.15 9.51 20.38
CA ASN A 145 17.85 10.16 20.14
C ASN A 145 17.51 10.39 18.65
N ASP A 146 18.48 10.28 17.74
CA ASP A 146 18.22 10.32 16.30
C ASP A 146 17.72 8.96 15.77
N ILE A 147 18.01 7.87 16.50
CA ILE A 147 17.63 6.49 16.18
C ILE A 147 16.38 6.09 16.97
N TRP A 148 16.35 6.41 18.26
CA TRP A 148 15.29 6.07 19.20
C TRP A 148 14.52 7.34 19.58
N PHE A 149 13.24 7.39 19.22
CA PHE A 149 12.39 8.58 19.45
C PHE A 149 11.87 8.69 20.89
N GLU A 150 12.26 7.79 21.79
CA GLU A 150 11.86 7.86 23.19
C GLU A 150 12.81 8.76 23.99
N ASN A 151 12.24 9.63 24.83
CA ASN A 151 12.99 10.55 25.71
C ASN A 151 13.71 9.83 26.88
N LYS A 152 14.19 8.60 26.69
CA LYS A 152 15.01 7.92 27.70
C LYS A 152 16.47 8.29 27.48
N PRO A 153 17.11 9.06 28.39
CA PRO A 153 18.56 9.23 28.37
C PRO A 153 19.19 7.91 28.79
N ILE A 154 19.56 7.07 27.83
CA ILE A 154 20.31 5.85 28.12
C ILE A 154 21.79 6.14 27.87
N GLU A 155 22.58 6.23 28.96
CA GLU A 155 24.05 6.37 28.93
C GLU A 155 24.78 5.05 28.56
N ARG A 156 24.10 4.09 27.91
CA ARG A 156 24.71 2.79 27.62
C ARG A 156 25.34 2.79 26.22
N SER A 157 26.57 2.28 26.17
CA SER A 157 27.24 1.87 24.93
C SER A 157 26.44 0.75 24.29
N ILE A 158 25.67 1.05 23.25
CA ILE A 158 24.93 0.06 22.48
C ILE A 158 25.93 -0.59 21.53
N ASN A 159 26.05 -1.91 21.60
CA ASN A 159 26.68 -2.71 20.55
C ASN A 159 25.52 -3.25 19.69
N PRO A 160 25.01 -2.48 18.73
CA PRO A 160 23.85 -2.90 17.96
C PRO A 160 24.18 -4.18 17.20
N ILE A 161 23.28 -5.16 17.25
CA ILE A 161 23.39 -6.31 16.35
C ILE A 161 23.12 -5.79 14.94
N TYR A 162 24.14 -5.87 14.11
CA TYR A 162 24.20 -5.22 12.81
C TYR A 162 23.94 -6.22 11.68
N LYS A 163 22.88 -6.00 10.92
CA LYS A 163 22.70 -6.65 9.61
C LYS A 163 22.49 -5.59 8.54
N LYS A 164 23.31 -5.67 7.49
CA LYS A 164 23.23 -4.82 6.30
C LYS A 164 22.48 -5.56 5.20
N ILE A 165 21.51 -4.91 4.58
CA ILE A 165 20.73 -5.47 3.47
C ILE A 165 20.60 -4.45 2.34
N ASP A 166 20.85 -4.87 1.10
CA ASP A 166 20.54 -4.07 -0.07
C ASP A 166 19.04 -4.21 -0.41
N LEU A 167 18.29 -3.11 -0.27
CA LEU A 167 16.90 -2.93 -0.65
C LEU A 167 16.80 -2.35 -2.06
N PHE A 168 16.67 -3.24 -3.04
CA PHE A 168 16.73 -2.87 -4.45
C PHE A 168 18.03 -2.09 -4.73
N GLU A 169 18.33 -1.69 -5.96
CA GLU A 169 19.56 -0.92 -6.25
C GLU A 169 19.56 0.50 -5.64
N THR A 170 18.60 0.79 -4.76
CA THR A 170 18.25 2.13 -4.29
C THR A 170 18.43 2.37 -2.80
N PHE A 171 18.46 1.35 -1.95
CA PHE A 171 18.63 1.56 -0.51
C PHE A 171 19.48 0.46 0.13
N GLN A 172 20.11 0.80 1.24
CA GLN A 172 20.73 -0.14 2.16
C GLN A 172 20.04 0.01 3.51
N ILE A 173 19.55 -1.09 4.10
CA ILE A 173 19.07 -1.11 5.46
C ILE A 173 20.20 -1.49 6.40
N GLU A 174 20.28 -0.81 7.54
CA GLU A 174 20.95 -1.26 8.74
C GLU A 174 19.92 -1.38 9.86
N VAL A 175 19.87 -2.55 10.49
CA VAL A 175 18.95 -2.81 11.58
C VAL A 175 19.70 -2.74 12.90
N PHE A 176 19.09 -2.09 13.87
CA PHE A 176 19.58 -1.91 15.22
C PHE A 176 18.64 -2.67 16.15
N LYS A 177 19.19 -3.61 16.91
CA LYS A 177 18.46 -4.33 17.96
C LYS A 177 19.00 -3.90 19.33
N GLU A 178 18.11 -3.45 20.20
CA GLU A 178 18.36 -3.18 21.61
C GLU A 178 17.63 -4.22 22.46
N ILE A 179 18.25 -4.69 23.54
CA ILE A 179 17.66 -5.66 24.47
C ILE A 179 17.58 -5.01 25.85
N GLU A 180 16.38 -4.88 26.40
CA GLU A 180 16.10 -4.37 27.75
C GLU A 180 15.32 -5.44 28.51
N GLU A 181 15.96 -6.07 29.50
CA GLU A 181 15.38 -7.19 30.26
C GLU A 181 14.90 -8.31 29.31
N ASP A 182 13.58 -8.53 29.22
CA ASP A 182 12.94 -9.55 28.38
C ASP A 182 12.42 -8.97 27.04
N TYR A 183 12.68 -7.70 26.75
CA TYR A 183 12.18 -7.02 25.54
C TYR A 183 13.30 -6.79 24.53
N SER A 184 12.96 -6.99 23.26
CA SER A 184 13.79 -6.60 22.12
C SER A 184 13.15 -5.43 21.40
N TYR A 185 13.89 -4.35 21.23
CA TYR A 185 13.48 -3.20 20.44
C TYR A 185 14.25 -3.16 19.13
N TYR A 186 13.56 -2.85 18.04
CA TYR A 186 14.16 -2.75 16.73
C TYR A 186 14.08 -1.34 16.15
N ASN A 187 15.11 -0.96 15.42
CA ASN A 187 15.11 0.26 14.64
C ASN A 187 15.79 0.04 13.29
N VAL A 188 15.32 0.79 12.30
CA VAL A 188 15.76 0.63 10.91
C VAL A 188 16.34 1.96 10.43
N LEU A 189 17.61 1.91 10.06
CA LEU A 189 18.29 2.99 9.37
C LEU A 189 18.37 2.66 7.88
N PHE A 190 17.88 3.57 7.05
CA PHE A 190 18.00 3.46 5.62
C PHE A 190 19.15 4.34 5.14
N LYS A 191 19.88 3.84 4.15
CA LYS A 191 21.00 4.51 3.49
C LYS A 191 20.75 4.54 2.00
N ASN A 192 21.14 5.64 1.35
CA ASN A 192 21.16 5.66 -0.11
C ASN A 192 22.38 4.89 -0.66
N PRO A 193 22.34 4.44 -1.93
CA PRO A 193 23.39 3.60 -2.53
C PRO A 193 24.69 4.35 -2.71
N ASP A 194 24.60 5.67 -2.89
CA ASP A 194 25.75 6.57 -2.98
C ASP A 194 26.47 6.74 -1.63
N GLY A 195 25.92 6.16 -0.55
CA GLY A 195 26.52 6.22 0.78
C GLY A 195 26.64 7.64 1.30
N ASN A 196 25.81 8.59 0.84
CA ASN A 196 25.92 9.98 1.29
C ASN A 196 24.87 10.34 2.34
N LEU A 197 23.77 9.59 2.42
CA LEU A 197 22.63 9.90 3.28
C LEU A 197 22.17 8.73 4.13
N LYS A 198 21.69 9.07 5.32
CA LYS A 198 21.03 8.20 6.30
C LYS A 198 19.65 8.77 6.65
N PHE A 199 18.66 7.93 6.89
CA PHE A 199 17.37 8.35 7.48
C PHE A 199 16.72 7.21 8.28
N THR A 200 15.93 7.54 9.29
CA THR A 200 15.28 6.56 10.18
C THR A 200 13.79 6.43 9.89
N SER A 201 13.21 5.28 10.22
CA SER A 201 11.79 4.99 9.95
C SER A 201 10.80 5.87 10.72
N ASN A 202 11.26 6.66 11.70
CA ASN A 202 10.46 7.43 12.68
C ASN A 202 9.49 6.62 13.56
N HIS A 203 9.47 5.30 13.40
CA HIS A 203 8.75 4.38 14.27
C HIS A 203 9.69 3.83 15.33
N THR A 204 9.25 3.87 16.59
CA THR A 204 9.89 3.08 17.64
C THR A 204 9.54 1.62 17.45
N ASN A 205 10.51 0.73 17.63
CA ASN A 205 10.32 -0.71 17.58
C ASN A 205 9.83 -1.27 16.22
N LEU A 206 10.36 -0.76 15.11
CA LEU A 206 10.10 -1.34 13.79
C LEU A 206 10.97 -2.59 13.61
N GLU A 207 10.37 -3.77 13.72
CA GLU A 207 11.00 -5.05 13.42
C GLU A 207 10.85 -5.35 11.91
N PRO A 208 11.93 -5.37 11.11
CA PRO A 208 11.85 -5.81 9.72
C PRO A 208 11.60 -7.33 9.66
N ILE A 209 10.65 -7.75 8.84
CA ILE A 209 10.18 -9.16 8.79
C ILE A 209 10.45 -9.77 7.42
N LYS A 210 10.13 -9.06 6.34
CA LYS A 210 10.42 -9.48 4.97
C LYS A 210 10.81 -8.27 4.13
N PHE A 211 11.57 -8.49 3.06
CA PHE A 211 11.92 -7.43 2.11
C PHE A 211 12.00 -7.96 0.69
N SER A 212 11.96 -7.05 -0.29
CA SER A 212 12.22 -7.41 -1.69
C SER A 212 13.54 -6.83 -2.18
N THR A 213 14.26 -7.62 -2.97
CA THR A 213 15.42 -7.16 -3.75
C THR A 213 15.02 -6.68 -5.15
N LYS A 214 13.77 -6.92 -5.55
CA LYS A 214 13.21 -6.55 -6.86
C LYS A 214 12.43 -5.24 -6.83
N PHE A 215 11.98 -4.79 -5.66
CA PHE A 215 11.28 -3.52 -5.49
C PHE A 215 11.69 -2.89 -4.16
N PRO A 216 11.80 -1.55 -4.02
CA PRO A 216 12.26 -0.90 -2.80
C PRO A 216 11.19 -0.95 -1.70
N LEU A 217 11.01 -2.14 -1.14
CA LEU A 217 9.91 -2.48 -0.24
C LEU A 217 10.39 -3.34 0.93
N LEU A 218 9.85 -3.05 2.10
CA LEU A 218 10.06 -3.73 3.36
C LEU A 218 8.70 -3.99 4.00
N ILE A 219 8.47 -5.20 4.52
CA ILE A 219 7.40 -5.50 5.46
C ILE A 219 8.03 -5.50 6.84
N GLY A 220 7.46 -4.69 7.73
CA GLY A 220 7.88 -4.63 9.13
C GLY A 220 6.70 -4.76 10.08
N GLY A 221 6.97 -5.23 11.28
CA GLY A 221 6.03 -5.31 12.38
C GLY A 221 6.36 -4.26 13.44
N ILE A 222 5.31 -3.65 14.01
CA ILE A 222 5.43 -2.79 15.18
C ILE A 222 4.60 -3.43 16.28
N THR A 223 5.27 -3.87 17.34
CA THR A 223 4.60 -4.43 18.50
C THR A 223 4.03 -3.32 19.37
N GLN A 224 2.71 -3.30 19.52
CA GLN A 224 2.00 -2.40 20.43
C GLN A 224 1.54 -3.20 21.65
N CYS A 225 1.82 -2.71 22.85
CA CYS A 225 1.30 -3.28 24.09
C CYS A 225 -0.01 -2.56 24.45
N HIS A 226 -1.13 -3.29 24.46
CA HIS A 226 -2.40 -2.76 24.95
C HIS A 226 -2.91 -3.67 26.08
N ASN A 227 -2.89 -3.17 27.32
CA ASN A 227 -3.40 -3.89 28.49
C ASN A 227 -2.85 -5.32 28.67
N CYS A 228 -1.52 -5.49 28.57
CA CYS A 228 -0.77 -6.75 28.74
C CYS A 228 -0.72 -7.71 27.55
N ASP A 229 -1.52 -7.52 26.51
CA ASP A 229 -1.40 -8.30 25.27
C ASP A 229 -0.58 -7.51 24.24
N ALA A 230 0.49 -8.14 23.75
CA ALA A 230 1.32 -7.61 22.68
C ALA A 230 0.72 -8.00 21.33
N THR A 231 0.36 -7.01 20.52
CA THR A 231 -0.10 -7.24 19.14
C THR A 231 0.89 -6.63 18.17
N THR A 232 1.35 -7.42 17.20
CA THR A 232 2.20 -6.93 16.12
C THR A 232 1.32 -6.39 15.00
N LEU A 233 1.43 -5.09 14.74
CA LEU A 233 0.84 -4.47 13.56
C LEU A 233 1.85 -4.52 12.42
N TYR A 234 1.51 -5.24 11.37
CA TYR A 234 2.34 -5.31 10.17
C TYR A 234 2.02 -4.15 9.23
N GLU A 235 3.07 -3.56 8.68
CA GLU A 235 2.98 -2.46 7.73
C GLU A 235 3.89 -2.74 6.52
N LEU A 236 3.43 -2.33 5.35
CA LEU A 236 4.23 -2.35 4.12
C LEU A 236 4.85 -0.98 3.88
N TYR A 237 6.18 -0.94 3.88
CA TYR A 237 6.98 0.25 3.67
C TYR A 237 7.49 0.27 2.24
N ILE A 238 7.17 1.31 1.48
CA ILE A 238 7.68 1.51 0.12
C ILE A 238 8.51 2.77 0.11
N LEU A 239 9.77 2.63 -0.27
CA LEU A 239 10.77 3.68 -0.14
C LEU A 239 11.05 4.36 -1.46
N LYS A 240 11.08 5.70 -1.44
CA LYS A 240 11.50 6.51 -2.59
C LYS A 240 11.96 7.87 -2.14
N ASN A 241 13.08 8.37 -2.66
CA ASN A 241 13.49 9.78 -2.57
C ASN A 241 13.30 10.43 -1.18
N ASN A 242 13.68 9.73 -0.11
CA ASN A 242 13.57 10.19 1.28
C ASN A 242 12.13 10.48 1.73
N LYS A 243 11.18 9.71 1.19
CA LYS A 243 9.85 9.53 1.77
C LYS A 243 9.51 8.05 1.78
N ILE A 244 8.68 7.69 2.73
CA ILE A 244 8.20 6.33 2.95
C ILE A 244 6.70 6.38 2.76
N LEU A 245 6.20 5.59 1.81
CA LEU A 245 4.78 5.32 1.70
C LEU A 245 4.49 4.05 2.51
N ILE A 246 3.64 4.19 3.52
CA ILE A 246 3.30 3.11 4.45
C ILE A 246 1.89 2.65 4.16
N ILE A 247 1.70 1.37 3.90
CA ILE A 247 0.38 0.76 3.82
C ILE A 247 0.15 -0.04 5.10
N PRO A 248 -0.75 0.41 6.00
CA PRO A 248 -0.97 -0.23 7.29
C PRO A 248 -1.82 -1.51 7.15
N HIS A 249 -1.86 -2.29 8.24
CA HIS A 249 -2.68 -3.50 8.37
C HIS A 249 -2.40 -4.53 7.28
N TRP A 250 -1.10 -4.80 7.07
CA TRP A 250 -0.66 -5.86 6.17
C TRP A 250 -0.95 -7.22 6.80
N SER A 251 -1.55 -8.17 6.09
CA SER A 251 -1.67 -9.54 6.60
C SER A 251 -0.60 -10.44 5.97
N GLU A 252 0.08 -11.24 6.79
CA GLU A 252 0.97 -12.29 6.30
C GLU A 252 0.30 -13.66 6.23
N SER A 253 -0.90 -13.82 6.79
CA SER A 253 -1.54 -15.11 6.93
C SER A 253 -2.24 -15.52 5.63
N GLU A 254 -1.50 -16.31 4.85
CA GLU A 254 -2.12 -17.10 3.81
C GLU A 254 -3.03 -18.15 4.48
N ASN A 255 -4.33 -18.09 4.18
CA ASN A 255 -5.34 -19.08 4.59
C ASN A 255 -5.78 -19.05 6.05
N GLU A 256 -5.94 -17.87 6.65
CA GLU A 256 -6.74 -17.78 7.88
C GLU A 256 -8.14 -18.37 7.64
N GLU A 257 -8.60 -19.24 8.53
CA GLU A 257 -9.98 -19.74 8.56
C GLU A 257 -10.80 -18.85 9.49
N CYS A 258 -12.11 -18.77 9.25
CA CYS A 258 -13.00 -18.08 10.16
C CYS A 258 -13.18 -18.92 11.43
N LEU A 259 -12.73 -18.41 12.58
CA LEU A 259 -12.90 -19.06 13.87
C LEU A 259 -14.07 -18.46 14.65
N TYR A 260 -14.36 -17.17 14.44
CA TYR A 260 -15.40 -16.41 15.11
C TYR A 260 -16.14 -15.45 14.16
N SER A 261 -17.34 -15.00 14.54
CA SER A 261 -18.18 -14.09 13.73
C SER A 261 -17.63 -12.66 13.63
N ASP A 262 -16.71 -12.29 14.50
CA ASP A 262 -16.05 -10.99 14.54
C ASP A 262 -14.65 -11.00 13.91
N ASP A 263 -14.20 -12.15 13.40
CA ASP A 263 -12.95 -12.27 12.68
C ASP A 263 -13.00 -11.46 11.37
N ILE A 264 -11.93 -10.71 11.13
CA ILE A 264 -11.68 -10.00 9.88
C ILE A 264 -10.50 -10.66 9.21
N ILE A 265 -10.78 -11.38 8.12
CA ILE A 265 -9.75 -12.07 7.35
C ILE A 265 -9.29 -11.17 6.23
N THR A 266 -7.97 -11.04 6.10
CA THR A 266 -7.34 -10.22 5.08
C THR A 266 -6.42 -11.07 4.23
N GLU A 267 -6.66 -11.07 2.92
CA GLU A 267 -5.85 -11.77 1.93
C GLU A 267 -5.16 -10.75 1.03
N THR A 268 -3.82 -10.73 1.09
CA THR A 268 -3.02 -9.76 0.38
C THR A 268 -2.12 -10.44 -0.65
N GLU A 269 -2.12 -9.92 -1.88
CA GLU A 269 -1.28 -10.42 -2.97
C GLU A 269 -0.38 -9.28 -3.49
N LEU A 270 0.93 -9.55 -3.59
CA LEU A 270 1.91 -8.65 -4.19
C LEU A 270 2.40 -9.21 -5.51
N ARG A 271 2.32 -8.39 -6.55
CA ARG A 271 2.95 -8.68 -7.84
C ARG A 271 3.78 -7.51 -8.31
N VAL A 272 4.77 -7.79 -9.13
CA VAL A 272 5.58 -6.76 -9.79
C VAL A 272 5.53 -6.94 -11.30
N SER A 273 5.63 -5.82 -12.02
CA SER A 273 5.83 -5.87 -13.46
C SER A 273 7.15 -6.56 -13.80
N ASN A 274 7.26 -7.09 -15.02
CA ASN A 274 8.49 -7.71 -15.51
C ASN A 274 9.72 -6.77 -15.51
N SER A 275 9.49 -5.45 -15.58
CA SER A 275 10.51 -4.41 -15.47
C SER A 275 10.77 -3.94 -14.05
N PHE A 276 10.08 -4.51 -13.05
CA PHE A 276 10.23 -4.20 -11.63
C PHE A 276 10.00 -2.72 -11.26
N ASN A 277 9.32 -1.97 -12.12
CA ASN A 277 9.01 -0.56 -11.94
C ASN A 277 7.56 -0.33 -11.52
N GLU A 278 6.73 -1.37 -11.48
CA GLU A 278 5.36 -1.29 -10.97
C GLU A 278 5.15 -2.38 -9.92
N LEU A 279 4.61 -1.98 -8.78
CA LEU A 279 4.11 -2.86 -7.73
C LEU A 279 2.59 -2.86 -7.79
N HIS A 280 2.02 -4.04 -7.80
CA HIS A 280 0.59 -4.30 -7.83
C HIS A 280 0.21 -4.95 -6.51
N ILE A 281 -0.71 -4.32 -5.78
CA ILE A 281 -1.15 -4.74 -4.46
C ILE A 281 -2.64 -5.04 -4.59
N LYS A 282 -3.01 -6.28 -4.31
CA LYS A 282 -4.38 -6.67 -4.01
C LYS A 282 -4.48 -6.82 -2.51
N ASP A 283 -5.46 -6.19 -1.90
CA ASP A 283 -5.83 -6.53 -0.53
C ASP A 283 -7.32 -6.77 -0.48
N THR A 284 -7.71 -7.96 -0.02
CA THR A 284 -9.10 -8.39 0.02
C THR A 284 -9.49 -8.67 1.46
N ARG A 285 -10.62 -8.11 1.88
CA ARG A 285 -11.14 -8.25 3.23
C ARG A 285 -12.43 -9.03 3.22
N PHE A 286 -12.52 -9.95 4.15
CA PHE A 286 -13.66 -10.80 4.40
C PHE A 286 -14.14 -10.57 5.83
N GLU A 287 -15.45 -10.58 6.03
CA GLU A 287 -16.01 -10.80 7.37
C GLU A 287 -16.43 -12.26 7.48
N CYS A 288 -16.24 -12.81 8.65
CA CYS A 288 -16.73 -14.12 8.99
C CYS A 288 -18.19 -14.01 9.44
N ILE A 289 -19.09 -14.73 8.78
CA ILE A 289 -20.48 -14.83 9.22
C ILE A 289 -20.76 -16.23 9.71
N GLU A 290 -21.53 -16.33 10.79
CA GLU A 290 -22.08 -17.60 11.24
C GLU A 290 -23.05 -18.14 10.18
N ILE A 291 -22.86 -19.40 9.81
CA ILE A 291 -23.76 -20.13 8.91
C ILE A 291 -24.24 -21.41 9.60
N ASP A 292 -25.52 -21.72 9.39
CA ASP A 292 -26.08 -22.99 9.82
C ASP A 292 -25.43 -24.15 9.05
N GLU A 293 -25.14 -25.26 9.72
CA GLU A 293 -24.61 -26.44 9.05
C GLU A 293 -25.61 -26.92 7.97
N PRO A 294 -25.20 -27.02 6.69
CA PRO A 294 -26.13 -27.34 5.60
C PRO A 294 -26.80 -28.72 5.70
N ASN A 295 -26.42 -29.55 6.67
CA ASN A 295 -26.99 -30.88 6.95
C ASN A 295 -27.45 -31.08 8.40
N CYS A 296 -27.66 -30.00 9.17
CA CYS A 296 -28.00 -30.08 10.60
C CYS A 296 -29.25 -30.94 10.88
N GLU A 297 -30.22 -30.95 9.97
CA GLU A 297 -31.45 -31.75 10.09
C GLU A 297 -31.22 -33.28 9.99
N ALA A 298 -30.09 -33.72 9.44
CA ALA A 298 -29.81 -35.13 9.20
C ALA A 298 -29.19 -35.87 10.41
N TYR A 299 -28.72 -35.16 11.43
CA TYR A 299 -27.98 -35.74 12.55
C TYR A 299 -28.62 -35.41 13.90
N GLU A 300 -28.96 -36.45 14.69
CA GLU A 300 -29.54 -36.29 16.05
C GLU A 300 -28.63 -35.49 17.01
N THR A 301 -27.31 -35.52 16.79
CA THR A 301 -26.32 -34.76 17.56
C THR A 301 -26.47 -33.25 17.44
N CYS A 302 -27.03 -32.78 16.32
CA CYS A 302 -27.26 -31.36 16.08
C CYS A 302 -28.46 -30.79 16.84
N LYS A 303 -29.36 -31.65 17.36
CA LYS A 303 -30.61 -31.22 18.00
C LYS A 303 -30.41 -30.52 19.34
N ASN A 304 -29.28 -30.78 20.00
CA ASN A 304 -28.98 -30.26 21.34
C ASN A 304 -27.81 -29.27 21.37
N ASN A 305 -26.88 -29.36 20.42
CA ASN A 305 -25.72 -28.46 20.33
C ASN A 305 -25.15 -28.48 18.89
N PRO A 306 -25.75 -27.74 17.93
CA PRO A 306 -25.28 -27.73 16.56
C PRO A 306 -23.86 -27.13 16.50
N PRO A 307 -22.95 -27.68 15.66
CA PRO A 307 -21.65 -27.04 15.47
C PRO A 307 -21.85 -25.68 14.78
N ILE A 308 -21.14 -24.67 15.28
CA ILE A 308 -21.13 -23.34 14.68
C ILE A 308 -20.07 -23.33 13.58
N TYR A 309 -20.46 -22.96 12.36
CA TYR A 309 -19.56 -22.79 11.24
C TYR A 309 -19.51 -21.33 10.84
N PHE A 310 -18.35 -20.90 10.36
CA PHE A 310 -18.16 -19.55 9.86
C PHE A 310 -17.74 -19.58 8.39
N GLU A 311 -18.38 -18.76 7.57
CA GLU A 311 -18.04 -18.58 6.17
C GLU A 311 -17.42 -17.20 5.93
N LYS A 312 -16.38 -17.16 5.10
CA LYS A 312 -15.78 -15.93 4.61
C LYS A 312 -16.71 -15.24 3.62
N VAL A 313 -17.20 -14.05 3.96
CA VAL A 313 -17.96 -13.21 3.05
C VAL A 313 -17.12 -12.04 2.59
N HIS A 314 -16.86 -11.97 1.29
CA HIS A 314 -16.15 -10.86 0.67
C HIS A 314 -16.84 -9.53 0.98
N LYS A 315 -16.07 -8.58 1.49
CA LYS A 315 -16.55 -7.21 1.76
C LYS A 315 -15.99 -6.20 0.78
N LYS A 316 -14.68 -6.24 0.59
CA LYS A 316 -13.98 -5.21 -0.17
C LYS A 316 -12.65 -5.72 -0.67
N SER A 317 -12.33 -5.39 -1.93
CA SER A 317 -10.96 -5.51 -2.45
C SER A 317 -10.44 -4.14 -2.84
N TYR A 318 -9.22 -3.87 -2.41
CA TYR A 318 -8.41 -2.73 -2.81
C TYR A 318 -7.42 -3.20 -3.87
N TYR A 319 -7.35 -2.46 -4.96
CA TYR A 319 -6.31 -2.64 -5.95
C TYR A 319 -5.50 -1.36 -6.07
N ILE A 320 -4.21 -1.46 -5.70
CA ILE A 320 -3.29 -0.34 -5.73
C ILE A 320 -2.14 -0.71 -6.67
N LYS A 321 -1.89 0.15 -7.66
CA LYS A 321 -0.69 0.12 -8.49
C LYS A 321 0.24 1.24 -8.06
N ILE A 322 1.49 0.92 -7.80
CA ILE A 322 2.51 1.89 -7.42
C ILE A 322 3.62 1.81 -8.45
N THR A 323 3.75 2.86 -9.25
CA THR A 323 4.81 2.99 -10.25
C THR A 323 6.01 3.70 -9.62
N ASN A 324 7.15 3.01 -9.60
CA ASN A 324 8.46 3.54 -9.24
C ASN A 324 9.02 4.38 -10.41
N HIS A 325 8.55 5.62 -10.54
CA HIS A 325 9.03 6.56 -11.55
C HIS A 325 10.37 7.16 -11.13
N HIS A 326 11.18 7.66 -12.07
CA HIS A 326 12.52 8.17 -11.78
C HIS A 326 12.53 9.20 -10.64
N HIS A 327 11.60 10.14 -10.65
CA HIS A 327 11.51 11.24 -9.69
C HIS A 327 10.59 11.00 -8.49
N ASP A 328 9.68 10.02 -8.53
CA ASP A 328 8.73 9.78 -7.44
C ASP A 328 7.98 8.44 -7.55
N LEU A 329 7.23 8.06 -6.52
CA LEU A 329 6.17 7.07 -6.58
C LEU A 329 4.90 7.71 -7.15
N ILE A 330 4.28 7.04 -8.10
CA ILE A 330 2.95 7.39 -8.60
C ILE A 330 1.98 6.29 -8.20
N ILE A 331 0.98 6.66 -7.41
CA ILE A 331 -0.07 5.74 -6.96
C ILE A 331 -1.20 5.77 -7.99
N ASP A 332 -1.73 4.63 -8.35
CA ASP A 332 -2.87 4.47 -9.24
C ASP A 332 -3.66 3.23 -8.80
N GLY A 333 -4.79 2.97 -9.43
CA GLY A 333 -5.60 1.80 -9.10
C GLY A 333 -7.10 2.10 -9.04
N GLU A 334 -7.82 1.19 -8.38
CA GLU A 334 -9.26 1.24 -8.22
C GLU A 334 -9.68 0.60 -6.90
N PHE A 335 -10.84 1.03 -6.38
CA PHE A 335 -11.47 0.40 -5.23
C PHE A 335 -12.72 -0.34 -5.68
N SER A 336 -12.84 -1.61 -5.28
CA SER A 336 -14.08 -2.38 -5.46
C SER A 336 -14.74 -2.58 -4.09
N LYS A 337 -15.99 -2.10 -3.96
CA LYS A 337 -16.78 -2.21 -2.73
C LYS A 337 -18.00 -3.13 -2.96
N GLY A 338 -18.43 -3.83 -1.90
CA GLY A 338 -19.68 -4.59 -1.85
C GLY A 338 -19.59 -5.99 -2.46
N LYS A 339 -20.75 -6.58 -2.82
CA LYS A 339 -20.86 -7.93 -3.45
C LYS A 339 -20.29 -8.02 -4.87
N ASN A 340 -19.65 -6.96 -5.36
CA ASN A 340 -19.01 -6.98 -6.66
C ASN A 340 -17.88 -8.02 -6.61
N LYS A 341 -17.88 -8.93 -7.59
CA LYS A 341 -16.95 -10.05 -7.64
C LYS A 341 -15.52 -9.55 -7.54
N GLU A 342 -14.75 -10.23 -6.69
CA GLU A 342 -13.31 -10.14 -6.56
C GLU A 342 -12.66 -9.85 -7.92
N LEU A 343 -11.79 -8.83 -7.96
CA LEU A 343 -11.01 -8.54 -9.15
C LEU A 343 -10.14 -9.76 -9.43
N ASN A 344 -10.44 -10.48 -10.52
CA ASN A 344 -9.64 -11.61 -10.94
C ASN A 344 -8.25 -11.11 -11.36
N PHE A 345 -7.29 -11.26 -10.45
CA PHE A 345 -5.95 -10.69 -10.57
C PHE A 345 -5.22 -11.21 -11.81
N GLU A 346 -5.33 -12.51 -12.08
CA GLU A 346 -4.78 -13.15 -13.29
C GLU A 346 -5.36 -12.58 -14.59
N LYS A 347 -6.64 -12.14 -14.57
CA LYS A 347 -7.25 -11.54 -15.75
C LYS A 347 -6.69 -10.15 -16.05
N TYR A 348 -6.42 -9.35 -15.01
CA TYR A 348 -6.03 -7.94 -15.15
C TYR A 348 -4.52 -7.73 -15.20
N PHE A 349 -3.72 -8.63 -14.64
CA PHE A 349 -2.27 -8.45 -14.46
C PHE A 349 -1.45 -9.59 -15.09
N LYS A 350 -1.81 -9.97 -16.32
CA LYS A 350 -1.14 -11.03 -17.09
C LYS A 350 0.36 -10.80 -17.27
N ASP A 351 0.80 -9.54 -17.26
CA ASP A 351 2.20 -9.15 -17.46
C ASP A 351 2.95 -8.89 -16.15
N THR A 352 2.47 -9.48 -15.05
CA THR A 352 3.07 -9.35 -13.72
C THR A 352 3.36 -10.73 -13.12
N ILE A 353 4.38 -10.78 -12.27
CA ILE A 353 4.77 -11.99 -11.53
C ILE A 353 4.60 -11.77 -10.02
N PRO A 354 4.35 -12.83 -9.23
CA PRO A 354 4.37 -12.75 -7.78
C PRO A 354 5.67 -12.13 -7.28
N LEU A 355 5.57 -11.22 -6.31
CA LEU A 355 6.73 -10.60 -5.70
C LEU A 355 7.35 -11.55 -4.68
N GLU A 356 8.55 -12.04 -4.98
CA GLU A 356 9.33 -12.82 -4.03
C GLU A 356 9.80 -11.93 -2.87
N LEU A 357 9.51 -12.38 -1.66
CA LEU A 357 9.88 -11.74 -0.41
C LEU A 357 10.91 -12.60 0.32
N THR A 358 12.00 -11.97 0.74
CA THR A 358 13.04 -12.63 1.53
C THR A 358 12.75 -12.43 3.01
N LYS A 359 12.71 -13.51 3.78
CA LYS A 359 12.58 -13.44 5.24
C LYS A 359 13.80 -12.74 5.82
N PHE A 360 13.54 -11.77 6.67
CA PHE A 360 14.54 -11.11 7.47
C PHE A 360 14.88 -11.98 8.70
N SER A 361 16.17 -12.18 8.94
CA SER A 361 16.70 -12.93 10.09
C SER A 361 17.88 -12.17 10.67
N ILE A 362 17.89 -11.91 11.97
CA ILE A 362 19.04 -11.32 12.69
C ILE A 362 19.86 -12.42 13.33
#